data_AF-A0A1F6QGH7-F1
#
_entry.id   AF-A0A1F6QGH7-F1
#
_cell.length_a   1.000
_cell.length_b   1.000
_cell.length_c   1.000
_cell.angle_alpha   90.00
_cell.angle_beta   90.00
_cell.angle_gamma   90.00
#
_symmetry.space_group_name_H-M   'P 1'
#
loop_
_entity.id
_entity.type
_entity.pdbx_description
1 polymer ?
#
loop_
_entity_poly.entity_id
_entity_poly.type
_entity_poly.pdbx_seq_one_letter_code
_entity_poly.pdbx_strand_id
1 'polypeptide(L)'
;MFYKKVFNVEASYKQLIFGAIFVTTSMAIFNIVFGYFIVYIASSFNKTYGTISSIILLLLWFQINALFILMGSNIVMLNQNKHLA
;
A
#
# COMPACT_ATOMS: atom_id res chain seq x y z
N MET A 1 9.30 -18.31 -21.24
CA MET A 1 8.19 -19.24 -20.94
C MET A 1 7.76 -19.09 -19.47
N PHE A 2 7.27 -17.93 -19.03
CA PHE A 2 6.83 -17.69 -17.63
C PHE A 2 5.83 -16.51 -17.49
N TYR A 3 4.92 -16.28 -18.45
CA TYR A 3 3.94 -15.17 -18.32
C TYR A 3 2.48 -15.62 -18.47
N LYS A 4 2.23 -16.92 -18.49
CA LYS A 4 0.90 -17.49 -18.75
C LYS A 4 0.28 -18.16 -17.53
N LYS A 5 0.58 -17.63 -16.35
CA LYS A 5 -0.18 -17.90 -15.13
C LYS A 5 -0.56 -16.56 -14.48
N VAL A 6 -1.19 -15.71 -15.29
CA VAL A 6 -2.07 -14.66 -14.76
C VAL A 6 -3.16 -15.43 -14.03
N PHE A 7 -3.08 -15.46 -12.71
CA PHE A 7 -4.01 -16.18 -11.85
C PHE A 7 -5.45 -15.75 -12.20
N ASN A 8 -6.16 -16.59 -12.95
CA ASN A 8 -7.61 -16.49 -13.17
C ASN A 8 -8.30 -17.24 -12.03
N VAL A 9 -8.05 -16.82 -10.78
CA VAL A 9 -8.92 -17.23 -9.68
C VAL A 9 -10.13 -16.33 -9.82
N GLU A 10 -11.31 -16.94 -9.97
CA GLU A 10 -12.58 -16.22 -9.81
C GLU A 10 -12.68 -15.84 -8.34
N ALA A 11 -11.95 -14.79 -7.99
CA ALA A 11 -11.90 -14.25 -6.66
C ALA A 11 -13.33 -13.84 -6.31
N SER A 12 -13.91 -14.51 -5.32
CA SER A 12 -15.26 -14.19 -4.89
C SER A 12 -15.32 -12.70 -4.54
N TYR A 13 -16.29 -11.99 -5.12
CA TYR A 13 -16.45 -10.54 -4.98
C TYR A 13 -16.41 -10.07 -3.51
N LYS A 14 -16.93 -10.90 -2.58
CA LYS A 14 -16.88 -10.65 -1.13
C LYS A 14 -15.45 -10.61 -0.57
N GLN A 15 -14.57 -11.49 -1.02
CA GLN A 15 -13.18 -11.56 -0.54
C GLN A 15 -12.36 -10.39 -1.09
N LEU A 16 -12.63 -10.00 -2.33
CA LEU A 16 -12.04 -8.83 -2.99
C LEU A 16 -12.39 -7.53 -2.24
N ILE A 17 -13.67 -7.37 -1.86
CA ILE A 17 -14.13 -6.22 -1.06
C ILE A 17 -13.41 -6.15 0.29
N PHE A 18 -13.23 -7.29 0.97
CA PHE A 18 -12.55 -7.31 2.26
C PHE A 18 -11.10 -6.83 2.15
N GLY A 19 -10.36 -7.32 1.15
CA GLY A 19 -9.00 -6.84 0.87
C GLY A 19 -8.96 -5.37 0.49
N ALA A 20 -9.89 -4.90 -0.34
CA ALA A 20 -9.95 -3.50 -0.77
C ALA A 20 -10.25 -2.54 0.40
N ILE A 21 -11.17 -2.90 1.30
CA ILE A 21 -11.49 -2.11 2.50
C ILE A 21 -10.25 -2.02 3.40
N PHE A 22 -9.54 -3.13 3.60
CA PHE A 22 -8.32 -3.15 4.41
C PHE A 22 -7.24 -2.22 3.85
N VAL A 23 -6.97 -2.30 2.54
CA VAL A 23 -5.98 -1.44 1.88
C VAL A 23 -6.38 0.02 2.02
N THR A 24 -7.63 0.36 1.70
CA THR A 24 -8.13 1.74 1.72
C THR A 24 -8.07 2.33 3.12
N THR A 25 -8.44 1.55 4.15
CA THR A 25 -8.39 1.99 5.55
C THR A 25 -6.95 2.22 6.00
N SER A 26 -6.05 1.30 5.68
CA SER A 26 -4.63 1.40 6.04
C SER A 26 -3.95 2.58 5.33
N MET A 27 -4.26 2.81 4.05
CA MET A 27 -3.82 3.98 3.28
C MET A 27 -4.31 5.29 3.90
N ALA A 28 -5.59 5.36 4.29
CA ALA A 28 -6.17 6.56 4.89
C ALA A 28 -5.48 6.91 6.22
N ILE A 29 -5.29 5.92 7.10
CA ILE A 29 -4.57 6.08 8.36
C ILE A 29 -3.12 6.51 8.10
N PHE A 30 -2.45 5.86 7.16
CA PHE A 30 -1.07 6.19 6.81
C PHE A 30 -0.93 7.62 6.31
N ASN A 31 -1.84 8.12 5.47
CA ASN A 31 -1.79 9.51 5.00
C ASN A 31 -1.91 10.53 6.14
N ILE A 32 -2.74 10.26 7.14
CA ILE A 32 -2.86 11.12 8.33
C ILE A 32 -1.55 11.13 9.12
N VAL A 33 -1.00 9.95 9.40
CA VAL A 33 0.27 9.79 10.13
C VAL A 33 1.43 10.43 9.36
N PHE A 34 1.48 10.23 8.05
CA PHE A 34 2.50 10.79 7.16
C PHE A 34 2.43 12.31 7.10
N GLY A 35 1.23 12.89 7.13
CA GLY A 35 1.04 14.34 7.26
C GLY A 35 1.66 14.89 8.55
N TYR A 36 1.41 14.25 9.69
CA TYR A 36 2.05 14.64 10.96
C TYR A 36 3.57 14.47 10.92
N PHE A 37 4.07 13.38 10.35
CA PHE A 37 5.51 13.16 10.16
C PHE A 37 6.16 14.29 9.38
N ILE A 38 5.51 14.77 8.30
CA ILE A 38 6.04 15.88 7.50
C ILE A 38 6.12 17.16 8.33
N VAL A 39 5.06 17.48 9.07
CA VAL A 39 4.98 18.73 9.85
C VAL A 39 6.03 18.77 10.96
N TYR A 40 6.19 17.68 11.72
CA TYR A 40 7.07 17.66 12.88
C TYR A 40 8.54 17.36 12.55
N ILE A 41 8.79 16.48 11.58
CA ILE A 41 10.15 15.99 11.30
C ILE A 41 10.67 16.55 9.98
N ALA A 42 9.91 16.40 8.89
CA ALA A 42 10.41 16.75 7.55
C ALA A 42 10.53 18.27 7.30
N SER A 43 9.74 19.10 8.00
CA SER A 43 9.79 20.56 7.89
C SER A 43 11.19 21.12 8.18
N SER A 44 11.88 20.56 9.19
CA SER A 44 13.25 20.94 9.56
C SER A 44 14.28 20.52 8.50
N PHE A 45 14.11 19.36 7.85
CA PHE A 45 15.00 18.86 6.80
C PHE A 45 14.77 19.56 5.44
N ASN A 46 13.54 19.98 5.15
CA ASN A 46 13.22 20.78 3.97
C ASN A 46 13.99 22.11 3.97
N LYS A 47 14.19 22.73 5.15
CA LYS A 47 14.93 23.99 5.26
C LYS A 47 16.41 23.89 4.84
N THR A 48 17.00 22.70 4.96
CA THR A 48 18.43 22.44 4.67
C THR A 48 18.64 21.76 3.31
N TYR A 49 17.73 20.86 2.91
CA TYR A 49 17.87 20.05 1.69
C TYR A 49 16.81 20.36 0.63
N GLY A 50 15.95 21.35 0.86
CA GLY A 50 14.96 21.89 -0.06
C GLY A 50 14.19 20.81 -0.82
N THR A 51 14.12 20.98 -2.14
CA THR A 51 13.40 20.11 -3.08
C THR A 51 13.86 18.65 -3.09
N ILE A 52 15.13 18.36 -2.79
CA ILE A 52 15.65 16.97 -2.77
C ILE A 52 14.93 16.17 -1.68
N SER A 53 14.71 16.77 -0.52
CA SER A 53 13.97 16.12 0.58
C SER A 53 12.52 15.82 0.19
N SER A 54 11.85 16.72 -0.53
CA SER A 54 10.49 16.54 -1.03
C SER A 54 10.37 15.36 -2.00
N ILE A 55 11.33 15.19 -2.93
CA ILE A 55 11.33 14.08 -3.88
C ILE A 55 11.54 12.75 -3.16
N ILE A 56 12.47 12.68 -2.20
CA ILE A 56 12.72 11.45 -1.43
C ILE A 56 11.48 11.05 -0.61
N LEU A 57 10.81 12.02 0.03
CA LEU A 57 9.57 11.78 0.77
C LEU A 57 8.44 11.29 -0.15
N LEU A 58 8.34 11.85 -1.35
CA LEU A 58 7.37 11.41 -2.34
C LEU A 58 7.65 9.97 -2.80
N LEU A 59 8.91 9.62 -3.07
CA LEU A 59 9.31 8.26 -3.44
C LEU A 59 9.04 7.26 -2.31
N LEU A 60 9.35 7.64 -1.06
CA LEU A 60 9.04 6.83 0.11
C LEU A 60 7.53 6.61 0.24
N TRP A 61 6.74 7.66 0.02
CA TRP A 61 5.28 7.59 0.03
C TRP A 61 4.78 6.60 -1.03
N PHE A 62 5.25 6.71 -2.28
CA PHE A 62 4.87 5.75 -3.33
C PHE A 62 5.22 4.30 -2.97
N GLN A 63 6.40 4.08 -2.38
CA GLN A 63 6.85 2.74 -2.00
C GLN A 63 5.96 2.11 -0.94
N ILE A 64 5.55 2.90 0.06
CA ILE A 64 4.66 2.43 1.13
C ILE A 64 3.25 2.14 0.58
N ASN A 65 2.75 2.97 -0.34
CA ASN A 65 1.47 2.73 -0.99
C ASN A 65 1.49 1.43 -1.82
N ALA A 66 2.57 1.17 -2.55
CA ALA A 66 2.75 -0.09 -3.27
C ALA A 66 2.76 -1.31 -2.32
N LEU A 67 3.42 -1.18 -1.16
CA LEU A 67 3.42 -2.23 -0.14
C LEU A 67 2.02 -2.51 0.41
N PHE A 68 1.21 -1.47 0.69
CA PHE A 68 -0.17 -1.66 1.15
C PHE A 68 -1.01 -2.44 0.14
N ILE A 69 -0.90 -2.11 -1.15
CA ILE A 69 -1.63 -2.80 -2.22
C ILE A 69 -1.21 -4.28 -2.30
N LEU A 70 0.09 -4.57 -2.25
CA LEU A 70 0.62 -5.94 -2.23
C LEU A 70 0.15 -6.72 -1.00
N MET A 71 0.11 -6.07 0.17
CA MET A 71 -0.39 -6.68 1.41
C MET A 71 -1.87 -7.05 1.30
N GLY A 72 -2.70 -6.14 0.75
CA GLY A 72 -4.10 -6.42 0.46
C GLY A 72 -4.30 -7.58 -0.49
N SER A 73 -3.51 -7.64 -1.57
CA SER A 73 -3.52 -8.74 -2.52
C SER A 73 -3.20 -10.08 -1.86
N ASN A 74 -2.20 -10.11 -0.98
CA ASN A 74 -1.83 -11.33 -0.24
C ASN A 74 -2.97 -11.79 0.70
N ILE A 75 -3.66 -10.87 1.37
CA ILE A 75 -4.78 -11.19 2.26
C ILE A 75 -5.93 -11.85 1.47
N VAL A 76 -6.26 -11.31 0.29
CA VAL A 76 -7.31 -11.89 -0.58
C VAL A 76 -6.92 -13.31 -1.00
N MET A 77 -5.66 -13.50 -1.44
CA MET A 77 -5.15 -14.80 -1.88
C MET A 77 -5.12 -15.85 -0.76
N LEU A 78 -4.71 -15.48 0.46
CA LEU A 78 -4.69 -16.39 1.61
C LEU A 78 -6.10 -16.84 2.00
N ASN A 79 -7.09 -15.94 1.89
CA ASN A 79 -8.48 -16.28 2.21
C ASN A 79 -9.11 -17.22 1.16
N GLN A 80 -8.65 -17.15 -0.10
CA GLN A 80 -9.06 -18.10 -1.15
C GLN A 80 -8.48 -19.49 -0.93
N ASN A 81 -7.22 -19.59 -0.51
CA ASN A 81 -6.56 -20.87 -0.29
C ASN A 81 -7.27 -21.69 0.81
N LYS A 82 -7.77 -21.02 1.85
CA LYS A 82 -8.57 -21.67 2.91
C LYS A 82 -9.89 -22.28 2.42
N HIS A 83 -10.42 -21.86 1.27
CA HIS A 83 -11.66 -22.42 0.71
C HIS A 83 -11.41 -23.64 -0.21
N LEU A 84 -10.15 -23.95 -0.54
CA LEU A 84 -9.75 -25.04 -1.42
C LEU A 84 -9.14 -26.24 -0.67
N ALA A 85 -8.98 -26.15 0.65
CA ALA A 85 -8.51 -27.20 1.55
C ALA A 85 -9.66 -27.68 2.45
#